data_AF-A0A8H6PZR1-F1
#
_entry.id   AF-A0A8H6PZR1-F1
#
_cell.length_a   1.000
_cell.length_b   1.000
_cell.length_c   1.000
_cell.angle_alpha   90.00
_cell.angle_beta   90.00
_cell.angle_gamma   90.00
#
_symmetry.space_group_name_H-M   'P 1'
#
loop_
_entity.id
_entity.type
_entity.pdbx_description
1 polymer ?
#
loop_
_entity_poly.entity_id
_entity_poly.type
_entity_poly.pdbx_seq_one_letter_code
_entity_poly.pdbx_strand_id
1 'polypeptide(L)'
;MVLFKRKPVQYLPRPVWVIPETNEVFTNYEPYLQRMDFYKQKRFICEITGHSGLTFFEALRSEMEESREVNSAFPDALKEPILRRIQFSTVSRVDNLVDEIYEVSNRRVADDVHLDLPSFRPADNWQEFKQDFYPGEPVLILLEDNTRLHGMIRDKANFAEQRYPDGTLKTPAYATYLVKVLDRPNEEALLDQDHITRDRKTFTKQMLRAFIKNNVTRESWNGAPWLVKPSIAEEYKIPTDVPKNLHQGTKK
;
A
#
# COMPACT_ATOMS: atom_id res chain seq x y z
N MET A 1 -10.54 3.56 -69.77
CA MET A 1 -11.23 4.86 -69.75
C MET A 1 -10.52 5.73 -68.74
N VAL A 2 -9.82 6.79 -69.18
CA VAL A 2 -8.96 7.64 -68.34
C VAL A 2 -9.77 8.85 -67.89
N LEU A 3 -9.77 9.17 -66.59
CA LEU A 3 -10.42 10.37 -66.05
C LEU A 3 -9.36 11.34 -65.49
N PHE A 4 -9.28 12.52 -66.10
CA PHE A 4 -8.36 13.62 -65.80
C PHE A 4 -9.04 14.65 -64.88
N LYS A 5 -8.31 15.18 -63.88
CA LYS A 5 -8.71 16.28 -62.96
C LYS A 5 -9.86 16.03 -61.95
N ARG A 6 -9.81 14.97 -61.14
CA ARG A 6 -10.61 14.93 -59.89
C ARG A 6 -9.77 15.35 -58.69
N LYS A 7 -10.32 16.23 -57.84
CA LYS A 7 -9.76 16.51 -56.51
C LYS A 7 -9.67 15.19 -55.72
N PRO A 8 -8.59 14.93 -54.96
CA PRO A 8 -8.46 13.70 -54.18
C PRO A 8 -9.68 13.54 -53.26
N VAL A 9 -10.25 12.34 -53.21
CA VAL A 9 -11.32 12.01 -52.27
C VAL A 9 -10.73 12.11 -50.87
N GLN A 10 -11.09 13.17 -50.15
CA GLN A 10 -10.75 13.29 -48.75
C GLN A 10 -11.73 12.43 -47.97
N TYR A 11 -11.27 11.26 -47.54
CA TYR A 11 -12.06 10.41 -46.66
C TYR A 11 -12.21 11.13 -45.32
N LEU A 12 -13.44 11.53 -44.98
CA LEU A 12 -13.74 11.94 -43.63
C LEU A 12 -13.53 10.73 -42.70
N PRO A 13 -12.85 10.89 -41.55
CA PRO A 13 -12.68 9.80 -40.61
C PRO A 13 -14.07 9.26 -40.24
N ARG A 14 -14.25 7.94 -40.36
CA ARG A 14 -15.52 7.31 -39.99
C ARG A 14 -15.78 7.58 -38.50
N PRO A 15 -17.00 7.97 -38.11
CA PRO A 15 -17.32 8.09 -36.69
C PRO A 15 -17.15 6.72 -36.03
N VAL A 16 -16.36 6.70 -34.96
CA VAL A 16 -16.16 5.53 -34.11
C VAL A 16 -16.67 5.86 -32.72
N TRP A 17 -17.17 4.83 -32.03
CA TRP A 17 -17.58 4.94 -30.64
C TRP A 17 -16.53 4.28 -29.77
N VAL A 18 -16.10 4.94 -28.71
CA VAL A 18 -15.01 4.48 -27.85
C VAL A 18 -15.50 4.45 -26.42
N ILE A 19 -15.10 3.41 -25.68
CA ILE A 19 -15.22 3.36 -24.22
C ILE A 19 -13.82 3.68 -23.68
N PRO A 20 -13.58 4.92 -23.18
CA PRO A 20 -12.24 5.38 -22.84
C PRO A 20 -11.54 4.53 -21.77
N GLU A 21 -12.30 4.00 -20.82
CA GLU A 21 -11.79 3.25 -19.68
C GLU A 21 -11.19 1.90 -20.09
N THR A 22 -11.75 1.27 -21.13
CA THR A 22 -11.30 -0.04 -21.62
C THR A 22 -10.58 0.03 -22.95
N ASN A 23 -10.51 1.22 -23.55
CA ASN A 23 -10.01 1.46 -24.91
C ASN A 23 -10.70 0.58 -25.98
N GLU A 24 -11.92 0.12 -25.72
CA GLU A 24 -12.72 -0.62 -26.69
C GLU A 24 -13.24 0.34 -27.76
N VAL A 25 -12.97 0.03 -29.02
CA VAL A 25 -13.39 0.83 -30.18
C VAL A 25 -14.42 0.07 -30.99
N PHE A 26 -15.54 0.74 -31.27
CA PHE A 26 -16.67 0.20 -32.02
C PHE A 26 -16.90 1.02 -33.29
N THR A 27 -17.08 0.31 -34.40
CA THR A 27 -17.43 0.89 -35.70
C THR A 27 -18.93 0.89 -35.96
N ASN A 28 -19.71 0.28 -35.07
CA ASN A 28 -21.16 0.21 -35.11
C ASN A 28 -21.73 0.63 -33.75
N TYR A 29 -22.85 1.36 -33.77
CA TYR A 29 -23.46 1.92 -32.56
C TYR A 29 -24.12 0.86 -31.66
N GLU A 30 -24.76 -0.15 -32.26
CA GLU A 30 -25.50 -1.17 -31.51
C GLU A 30 -24.58 -2.02 -30.58
N PRO A 31 -23.44 -2.57 -31.05
CA PRO A 31 -22.50 -3.25 -30.15
C PRO A 31 -21.92 -2.35 -29.06
N TYR A 32 -21.71 -1.06 -29.35
CA TYR A 32 -21.27 -0.08 -28.35
C TYR A 32 -22.33 0.10 -27.26
N LEU A 33 -23.61 0.21 -27.61
CA LEU A 33 -24.70 0.33 -26.64
C LEU A 33 -24.80 -0.92 -25.76
N GLN A 34 -24.77 -2.11 -26.34
CA GLN A 34 -24.82 -3.36 -25.57
C GLN A 34 -23.65 -3.47 -24.58
N ARG A 35 -22.45 -3.03 -25.00
CA ARG A 35 -21.28 -3.01 -24.12
C ARG A 35 -21.40 -1.97 -23.02
N MET A 36 -21.89 -0.78 -23.34
CA MET A 36 -22.13 0.28 -22.38
C MET A 36 -23.20 -0.12 -21.35
N ASP A 37 -24.27 -0.77 -21.78
CA ASP A 37 -25.32 -1.29 -20.90
C ASP A 37 -24.79 -2.38 -19.97
N PHE A 38 -23.93 -3.27 -20.48
CA PHE A 38 -23.22 -4.24 -19.64
C PHE A 38 -22.41 -3.55 -18.53
N TYR A 39 -21.64 -2.51 -18.86
CA TYR A 39 -20.86 -1.77 -17.86
C TYR A 39 -21.70 -0.96 -16.86
N LYS A 40 -22.91 -0.54 -17.25
CA LYS A 40 -23.86 0.15 -16.38
C LYS A 40 -24.67 -0.78 -15.47
N GLN A 41 -24.54 -2.10 -15.61
CA GLN A 41 -25.20 -3.04 -14.70
C GLN A 41 -24.50 -3.07 -13.34
N LYS A 42 -25.28 -3.09 -12.26
CA LYS A 42 -24.80 -3.20 -10.87
C LYS A 42 -24.43 -4.64 -10.50
N ARG A 43 -23.43 -5.19 -11.17
CA ARG A 43 -22.97 -6.58 -11.00
C ARG A 43 -21.47 -6.73 -10.81
N PHE A 44 -20.74 -5.61 -10.79
CA PHE A 44 -19.31 -5.60 -10.60
C PHE A 44 -18.98 -5.53 -9.11
N ILE A 45 -17.78 -6.00 -8.80
CA ILE A 45 -17.20 -6.03 -7.46
C ILE A 45 -15.87 -5.28 -7.56
N CYS A 46 -15.64 -4.34 -6.66
CA CYS A 46 -14.34 -3.69 -6.54
C CYS A 46 -13.31 -4.72 -6.08
N GLU A 47 -12.23 -4.92 -6.85
CA GLU A 47 -11.23 -5.94 -6.54
C GLU A 47 -10.48 -5.64 -5.23
N ILE A 48 -10.28 -4.35 -4.94
CA ILE A 48 -9.57 -3.88 -3.75
C ILE A 48 -10.43 -4.06 -2.49
N THR A 49 -11.61 -3.43 -2.45
CA THR A 49 -12.49 -3.41 -1.26
C THR A 49 -13.36 -4.65 -1.12
N GLY A 50 -13.62 -5.38 -2.22
CA GLY A 50 -14.59 -6.47 -2.26
C GLY A 50 -16.05 -6.00 -2.22
N HIS A 51 -16.31 -4.69 -2.27
CA HIS A 51 -17.68 -4.17 -2.28
C HIS A 51 -18.37 -4.53 -3.60
N SER A 52 -19.54 -5.16 -3.50
CA SER A 52 -20.31 -5.69 -4.63
C SER A 52 -21.53 -4.83 -4.95
N GLY A 53 -22.11 -5.03 -6.13
CA GLY A 53 -23.30 -4.27 -6.56
C GLY A 53 -22.97 -2.91 -7.17
N LEU A 54 -21.74 -2.74 -7.65
CA LEU A 54 -21.26 -1.55 -8.35
C LEU A 54 -21.44 -1.71 -9.86
N THR A 55 -21.56 -0.59 -10.57
CA THR A 55 -21.29 -0.54 -12.01
C THR A 55 -19.80 -0.68 -12.27
N PHE A 56 -19.40 -0.98 -13.51
CA PHE A 56 -17.99 -1.08 -13.88
C PHE A 56 -17.24 0.22 -13.59
N PHE A 57 -17.82 1.36 -13.93
CA PHE A 57 -17.19 2.68 -13.73
C PHE A 57 -17.08 3.08 -12.26
N GLU A 58 -18.06 2.70 -11.44
CA GLU A 58 -17.99 2.90 -9.98
C GLU A 58 -16.93 2.00 -9.34
N ALA A 59 -16.87 0.73 -9.74
CA ALA A 59 -15.83 -0.20 -9.28
C ALA A 59 -14.44 0.31 -9.67
N LEU A 60 -14.24 0.68 -10.94
CA LEU A 60 -12.98 1.22 -11.43
C LEU A 60 -12.56 2.51 -10.71
N ARG A 61 -13.50 3.44 -10.48
CA ARG A 61 -13.21 4.67 -9.74
C ARG A 61 -12.82 4.36 -8.30
N SER A 62 -13.60 3.51 -7.63
CA SER A 62 -13.30 3.06 -6.27
C SER A 62 -11.91 2.42 -6.21
N GLU A 63 -11.52 1.64 -7.21
CA GLU A 63 -10.20 1.03 -7.26
C GLU A 63 -9.07 2.07 -7.40
N MET A 64 -9.26 3.07 -8.26
CA MET A 64 -8.26 4.12 -8.48
C MET A 64 -8.09 5.04 -7.26
N GLU A 65 -9.19 5.42 -6.62
CA GLU A 65 -9.19 6.30 -5.46
C GLU A 65 -8.59 5.60 -4.24
N GLU A 66 -9.04 4.38 -3.94
CA GLU A 66 -8.52 3.57 -2.82
C GLU A 66 -7.05 3.20 -3.00
N SER A 67 -6.60 2.92 -4.23
CA SER A 67 -5.18 2.64 -4.48
C SER A 67 -4.29 3.81 -4.07
N ARG A 68 -4.73 5.04 -4.37
CA ARG A 68 -4.02 6.26 -3.99
C ARG A 68 -4.09 6.50 -2.49
N GLU A 69 -5.28 6.39 -1.89
CA GLU A 69 -5.47 6.62 -0.47
C GLU A 69 -4.65 5.66 0.36
N VAL A 70 -4.74 4.36 0.08
CA VAL A 70 -3.99 3.31 0.77
C VAL A 70 -2.49 3.57 0.66
N ASN A 71 -1.97 3.85 -0.54
CA ASN A 71 -0.53 4.12 -0.68
C ASN A 71 -0.09 5.42 0.01
N SER A 72 -0.97 6.42 0.17
CA SER A 72 -0.64 7.66 0.88
C SER A 72 -0.78 7.57 2.40
N ALA A 73 -1.75 6.77 2.88
CA ALA A 73 -2.06 6.62 4.29
C ALA A 73 -1.22 5.51 4.94
N PHE A 74 -0.75 4.54 4.17
CA PHE A 74 0.10 3.47 4.68
C PHE A 74 1.49 4.02 5.00
N PRO A 75 2.00 3.83 6.23
CA PRO A 75 3.28 4.42 6.64
C PRO A 75 4.43 4.00 5.72
N ASP A 76 5.15 4.97 5.15
CA ASP A 76 6.23 4.73 4.19
C ASP A 76 7.31 3.80 4.74
N ALA A 77 7.65 3.99 6.01
CA ALA A 77 8.63 3.19 6.72
C ALA A 77 8.23 1.70 6.81
N LEU A 78 6.92 1.38 6.74
CA LEU A 78 6.41 0.01 6.78
C LEU A 78 6.31 -0.63 5.39
N LYS A 79 6.32 0.16 4.31
CA LYS A 79 6.12 -0.36 2.95
C LYS A 79 7.21 -1.35 2.59
N GLU A 80 8.48 -0.96 2.68
CA GLU A 80 9.60 -1.81 2.28
C GLU A 80 9.68 -3.11 3.10
N PRO A 81 9.68 -3.09 4.45
CA PRO A 81 9.78 -4.32 5.24
C PRO A 81 8.64 -5.31 4.94
N ILE A 82 7.42 -4.80 4.77
CA ILE A 82 6.25 -5.63 4.47
C ILE A 82 6.35 -6.23 3.06
N LEU A 83 6.70 -5.42 2.06
CA LEU A 83 6.85 -5.89 0.67
C LEU A 83 7.94 -6.97 0.59
N ARG A 84 9.08 -6.79 1.27
CA ARG A 84 10.13 -7.81 1.36
C ARG A 84 9.65 -9.10 2.03
N ARG A 85 8.82 -8.99 3.08
CA ARG A 85 8.25 -10.16 3.77
C ARG A 85 7.25 -10.93 2.90
N ILE A 86 6.49 -10.22 2.06
CA ILE A 86 5.51 -10.82 1.15
C ILE A 86 6.18 -11.47 -0.05
N GLN A 87 7.27 -10.89 -0.55
CA GLN A 87 7.99 -11.38 -1.72
C GLN A 87 8.34 -12.87 -1.54
N PHE A 88 7.88 -13.69 -2.49
CA PHE A 88 8.02 -15.15 -2.51
C PHE A 88 7.27 -15.93 -1.42
N SER A 89 6.40 -15.29 -0.65
CA SER A 89 5.47 -16.01 0.24
C SER A 89 4.56 -16.92 -0.58
N THR A 90 4.37 -18.17 -0.13
CA THR A 90 3.51 -19.16 -0.80
C THR A 90 2.13 -19.29 -0.14
N VAL A 91 1.81 -18.39 0.80
CA VAL A 91 0.52 -18.37 1.50
C VAL A 91 -0.62 -18.27 0.48
N SER A 92 -1.57 -19.20 0.56
CA SER A 92 -2.58 -19.38 -0.49
C SER A 92 -3.64 -18.27 -0.53
N ARG A 93 -3.90 -17.58 0.58
CA ARG A 93 -4.97 -16.59 0.70
C ARG A 93 -4.45 -15.29 1.26
N VAL A 94 -4.88 -14.17 0.69
CA VAL A 94 -4.52 -12.83 1.18
C VAL A 94 -4.93 -12.65 2.65
N ASP A 95 -6.06 -13.22 3.07
CA ASP A 95 -6.53 -13.18 4.46
C ASP A 95 -5.49 -13.76 5.42
N ASN A 96 -5.02 -14.97 5.11
CA ASN A 96 -4.04 -15.68 5.92
C ASN A 96 -2.68 -14.97 5.91
N LEU A 97 -2.30 -14.38 4.76
CA LEU A 97 -1.06 -13.62 4.64
C LEU A 97 -1.11 -12.35 5.48
N VAL A 98 -2.25 -11.64 5.46
CA VAL A 98 -2.51 -10.48 6.32
C VAL A 98 -2.43 -10.87 7.79
N ASP A 99 -3.05 -11.99 8.18
CA ASP A 99 -2.97 -12.48 9.54
C ASP A 99 -1.53 -12.83 9.93
N GLU A 100 -0.79 -13.56 9.10
CA GLU A 100 0.60 -13.92 9.38
C GLU A 100 1.47 -12.66 9.58
N ILE A 101 1.37 -11.69 8.67
CA ILE A 101 2.13 -10.44 8.78
C ILE A 101 1.70 -9.66 10.01
N TYR A 102 0.40 -9.55 10.28
CA TYR A 102 -0.15 -8.78 11.40
C TYR A 102 0.11 -9.42 12.78
N GLU A 103 0.19 -10.74 12.87
CA GLU A 103 0.48 -11.47 14.11
C GLU A 103 1.98 -11.59 14.39
N VAL A 104 2.82 -11.80 13.37
CA VAL A 104 4.28 -11.72 13.51
C VAL A 104 4.69 -10.32 13.98
N SER A 105 3.99 -9.30 13.47
CA SER A 105 4.05 -7.91 13.92
C SER A 105 3.65 -7.70 15.39
N ASN A 106 2.98 -8.65 16.05
CA ASN A 106 2.46 -8.47 17.41
C ASN A 106 3.11 -9.41 18.42
N ARG A 107 3.96 -10.33 17.97
CA ARG A 107 4.68 -11.28 18.83
C ARG A 107 5.74 -10.51 19.61
N ARG A 108 5.52 -10.37 20.93
CA ARG A 108 6.52 -9.90 21.89
C ARG A 108 7.78 -10.76 21.72
N VAL A 109 8.93 -10.12 21.59
CA VAL A 109 10.23 -10.78 21.77
C VAL A 109 10.32 -11.14 23.24
N ALA A 110 9.73 -12.27 23.61
CA ALA A 110 9.93 -12.91 24.89
C ALA A 110 10.46 -14.30 24.57
N ASP A 111 11.74 -14.46 24.87
CA ASP A 111 12.48 -15.70 25.11
C ASP A 111 12.73 -16.65 23.91
N ASP A 112 14.02 -16.93 23.73
CA ASP A 112 14.65 -18.10 23.08
C ASP A 112 13.83 -18.94 22.08
N VAL A 113 14.28 -18.98 20.82
CA VAL A 113 14.83 -20.19 20.16
C VAL A 113 15.43 -19.74 18.82
N HIS A 114 16.68 -20.12 18.61
CA HIS A 114 17.42 -20.04 17.34
C HIS A 114 16.65 -20.78 16.22
N LEU A 115 15.84 -20.03 15.47
CA LEU A 115 15.34 -20.43 14.16
C LEU A 115 16.15 -19.66 13.14
N ASP A 116 17.12 -20.34 12.51
CA ASP A 116 17.87 -19.86 11.36
C ASP A 116 16.92 -19.64 10.16
N LEU A 117 16.22 -18.51 10.17
CA LEU A 117 15.63 -17.94 8.97
C LEU A 117 16.65 -16.96 8.39
N PRO A 118 17.25 -17.25 7.22
CA PRO A 118 18.25 -16.39 6.65
C PRO A 118 17.59 -15.08 6.21
N SER A 119 18.14 -13.96 6.70
CA SER A 119 17.94 -12.56 6.27
C SER A 119 16.87 -11.67 6.93
N PHE A 120 16.43 -11.96 8.17
CA PHE A 120 15.89 -10.89 9.02
C PHE A 120 16.96 -10.47 10.03
N ARG A 121 17.51 -9.26 9.90
CA ARG A 121 18.42 -8.72 10.93
C ARG A 121 17.60 -8.60 12.23
N PRO A 122 18.04 -9.15 13.36
CA PRO A 122 17.33 -9.07 14.65
C PRO A 122 17.16 -7.64 15.22
N ALA A 123 17.48 -6.60 14.46
CA ALA A 123 17.52 -5.21 14.91
C ALA A 123 16.22 -4.42 14.67
N ASP A 124 15.24 -4.97 13.94
CA ASP A 124 13.98 -4.27 13.66
C ASP A 124 12.89 -4.79 14.60
N ASN A 125 12.88 -4.29 15.84
CA ASN A 125 11.80 -4.56 16.78
C ASN A 125 10.51 -3.95 16.25
N TRP A 126 9.67 -4.78 15.62
CA TRP A 126 8.42 -4.32 15.00
C TRP A 126 7.50 -3.57 15.98
N GLN A 127 7.56 -3.89 17.27
CA GLN A 127 6.81 -3.19 18.31
C GLN A 127 7.26 -1.74 18.48
N GLU A 128 8.57 -1.47 18.45
CA GLU A 128 9.14 -0.11 18.44
C GLU A 128 8.71 0.62 17.17
N PHE A 129 8.72 -0.07 16.02
CA PHE A 129 8.34 0.50 14.73
C PHE A 129 6.84 0.86 14.63
N LYS A 130 5.96 0.08 15.27
CA LYS A 130 4.51 0.34 15.41
C LYS A 130 4.19 1.48 16.38
N GLN A 131 5.16 1.83 17.21
CA GLN A 131 5.07 2.82 18.27
C GLN A 131 5.73 4.14 17.86
N ASP A 132 6.67 4.09 16.93
CA ASP A 132 7.34 5.23 16.31
C ASP A 132 6.48 5.97 15.32
N PHE A 133 6.78 7.24 15.08
CA PHE A 133 6.15 8.09 14.07
C PHE A 133 7.18 8.60 13.06
N TYR A 134 6.77 8.82 11.81
CA TYR A 134 7.69 9.19 10.72
C TYR A 134 7.38 10.55 10.10
N PRO A 135 8.37 11.31 9.62
CA PRO A 135 8.14 12.56 8.90
C PRO A 135 7.09 12.42 7.77
N GLY A 136 6.16 13.38 7.70
CA GLY A 136 5.02 13.37 6.79
C GLY A 136 3.77 12.65 7.32
N GLU A 137 3.88 11.89 8.41
CA GLU A 137 2.77 11.14 8.98
C GLU A 137 1.76 12.05 9.70
N PRO A 138 0.45 11.93 9.44
CA PRO A 138 -0.58 12.64 10.19
C PRO A 138 -0.79 11.99 11.57
N VAL A 139 -0.87 12.82 12.61
CA VAL A 139 -1.03 12.39 14.00
C VAL A 139 -2.09 13.22 14.73
N LEU A 140 -2.56 12.70 15.86
CA LEU A 140 -3.34 13.43 16.83
C LEU A 140 -2.45 13.80 18.02
N ILE A 141 -2.31 15.10 18.28
CA ILE A 141 -1.64 15.66 19.44
C ILE A 141 -2.60 15.59 20.62
N LEU A 142 -2.13 15.07 21.74
CA LEU A 142 -2.86 14.95 23.00
C LEU A 142 -2.43 16.07 23.93
N LEU A 143 -3.35 17.00 24.21
CA LEU A 143 -3.13 18.09 25.16
C LEU A 143 -3.59 17.67 26.57
N GLU A 144 -3.04 18.34 27.59
CA GLU A 144 -3.34 18.06 29.01
C GLU A 144 -4.82 18.26 29.37
N ASP A 145 -5.53 19.11 28.64
CA ASP A 145 -6.96 19.37 28.82
C ASP A 145 -7.86 18.34 28.10
N ASN A 146 -7.30 17.20 27.67
CA ASN A 146 -7.92 16.17 26.84
C ASN A 146 -8.39 16.64 25.45
N THR A 147 -8.05 17.87 25.04
CA THR A 147 -8.28 18.28 23.65
C THR A 147 -7.32 17.56 22.72
N ARG A 148 -7.76 17.36 21.49
CA ARG A 148 -6.98 16.69 20.44
C ARG A 148 -6.83 17.63 19.27
N LEU A 149 -5.61 17.80 18.81
CA LEU A 149 -5.30 18.58 17.61
C LEU A 149 -4.73 17.68 16.53
N HIS A 150 -5.00 18.01 15.27
CA HIS A 150 -4.36 17.37 14.14
C HIS A 150 -2.94 17.93 13.99
N GLY A 151 -1.99 17.03 13.80
CA GLY A 151 -0.59 17.36 13.57
C GLY A 151 -0.03 16.58 12.38
N MET A 152 1.12 17.04 11.90
CA MET A 152 1.93 16.32 10.92
C MET A 152 3.36 16.27 11.42
N ILE A 153 3.95 15.07 11.48
CA ILE A 153 5.35 14.92 11.87
C ILE A 153 6.25 15.61 10.84
N ARG A 154 7.15 16.46 11.31
CA ARG A 154 8.16 17.15 10.49
C ARG A 154 9.50 16.47 10.58
N ASP A 155 9.90 16.10 11.79
CA ASP A 155 11.20 15.49 12.06
C ASP A 155 11.13 14.55 13.28
N LYS A 156 12.06 13.60 13.34
CA LYS A 156 12.22 12.63 14.43
C LYS A 156 13.67 12.64 14.91
N ALA A 157 13.86 12.81 16.21
CA ALA A 157 15.16 12.67 16.87
C ALA A 157 15.16 11.43 17.77
N ASN A 158 16.15 10.55 17.60
CA ASN A 158 16.36 9.39 18.47
C ASN A 158 17.47 9.67 19.47
N PHE A 159 17.22 9.36 20.74
CA PHE A 159 18.18 9.48 21.82
C PHE A 159 18.53 8.08 22.31
N ALA A 160 19.83 7.75 22.30
CA ALA A 160 20.32 6.46 22.76
C ALA A 160 20.14 6.30 24.29
N GLU A 161 20.07 5.05 24.75
CA GLU A 161 20.05 4.79 26.20
C GLU A 161 21.31 5.36 26.85
N GLN A 162 21.13 5.96 28.03
CA GLN A 162 22.23 6.44 28.85
C GLN A 162 22.40 5.53 30.05
N ARG A 163 23.64 5.14 30.33
CA ARG A 163 24.03 4.35 31.51
C ARG A 163 25.00 5.13 32.37
N TYR A 164 24.96 4.86 33.67
CA TYR A 164 25.97 5.32 34.61
C TYR A 164 27.27 4.51 34.45
N PRO A 165 28.41 4.98 34.98
CA PRO A 165 29.68 4.26 34.91
C PRO A 165 29.67 2.87 35.56
N ASP A 166 28.74 2.64 36.49
CA ASP A 166 28.52 1.34 37.15
C ASP A 166 27.67 0.37 36.33
N GLY A 167 27.22 0.77 35.13
CA GLY A 167 26.40 -0.02 34.22
C GLY A 167 24.89 0.07 34.48
N THR A 168 24.45 0.79 35.51
CA THR A 168 23.01 0.98 35.79
C THR A 168 22.37 1.94 34.78
N LEU A 169 21.10 1.70 34.44
CA LEU A 169 20.37 2.51 33.46
C LEU A 169 20.06 3.89 34.04
N LYS A 170 20.50 4.95 33.37
CA LYS A 170 20.18 6.34 33.72
C LYS A 170 18.92 6.82 33.01
N THR A 171 18.84 6.58 31.70
CA THR A 171 17.71 6.99 30.87
C THR A 171 17.54 5.96 29.77
N PRO A 172 16.33 5.41 29.56
CA PRO A 172 16.09 4.53 28.42
C PRO A 172 16.27 5.29 27.11
N ALA A 173 16.45 4.56 26.00
CA ALA A 173 16.34 5.17 24.68
C ALA A 173 14.93 5.73 24.48
N TYR A 174 14.81 6.91 23.86
CA TYR A 174 13.53 7.54 23.57
C TYR A 174 13.62 8.36 22.27
N ALA A 175 12.45 8.68 21.70
CA ALA A 175 12.35 9.52 20.52
C ALA A 175 11.53 10.78 20.83
N THR A 176 11.91 11.89 20.20
CA THR A 176 11.10 13.12 20.16
C THR A 176 10.76 13.49 18.73
N TYR A 177 9.64 14.17 18.58
CA TYR A 177 9.00 14.45 17.30
C TYR A 177 8.72 15.94 17.20
N LEU A 178 9.25 16.57 16.16
CA LEU A 178 8.83 17.92 15.79
C LEU A 178 7.53 17.78 14.99
N VAL A 179 6.43 18.34 15.51
CA VAL A 179 5.09 18.20 14.92
C VAL A 179 4.56 19.57 14.53
N LYS A 180 4.17 19.72 13.26
CA LYS A 180 3.43 20.88 12.78
C LYS A 180 1.96 20.73 13.17
N VAL A 181 1.43 21.67 13.95
CA VAL A 181 0.01 21.69 14.34
C VAL A 181 -0.80 22.17 13.13
N LEU A 182 -1.75 21.36 12.66
CA LEU A 182 -2.55 21.69 11.48
C LEU A 182 -3.75 22.58 11.82
N ASP A 183 -4.29 22.43 13.03
CA ASP A 183 -5.43 23.22 13.50
C ASP A 183 -5.04 24.66 13.88
N ARG A 184 -3.73 24.93 14.04
CA ARG A 184 -3.18 26.23 14.42
C ARG A 184 -2.08 26.65 13.44
N PRO A 185 -2.27 27.71 12.63
CA PRO A 185 -1.33 28.06 11.59
C PRO A 185 0.03 28.50 12.16
N ASN A 186 1.12 28.00 11.56
CA ASN A 186 2.52 28.28 11.93
C ASN A 186 2.94 27.86 13.34
N GLU A 187 2.19 26.98 13.99
CA GLU A 187 2.56 26.41 15.28
C GLU A 187 3.25 25.05 15.07
N GLU A 188 4.40 24.88 15.71
CA GLU A 188 5.11 23.61 15.79
C GLU A 188 5.38 23.29 17.26
N ALA A 189 5.31 22.01 17.61
CA ALA A 189 5.55 21.53 18.96
C ALA A 189 6.56 20.38 18.93
N LEU A 190 7.48 20.36 19.90
CA LEU A 190 8.35 19.21 20.14
C LEU A 190 7.65 18.31 21.15
N LEU A 191 7.25 17.11 20.71
CA LEU A 191 6.46 16.17 21.49
C LEU A 191 7.22 14.85 21.64
N ASP A 192 7.06 14.18 22.77
CA ASP A 192 7.46 12.78 22.92
C ASP A 192 6.31 11.86 22.48
N GLN A 193 6.51 10.56 22.66
CA GLN A 193 5.56 9.53 22.26
C GLN A 193 4.26 9.51 23.08
N ASP A 194 4.25 10.07 24.29
CA ASP A 194 3.08 10.05 25.18
C ASP A 194 2.06 11.15 24.79
N HIS A 195 2.50 12.18 24.08
CA HIS A 195 1.69 13.32 23.65
C HIS A 195 1.18 13.22 22.21
N ILE A 196 1.46 12.13 21.51
CA ILE A 196 0.99 11.89 20.15
C ILE A 196 0.39 10.49 20.00
N THR A 197 -0.65 10.40 19.19
CA THR A 197 -1.24 9.12 18.85
C THR A 197 -1.62 9.10 17.39
N ARG A 198 -1.57 7.92 16.77
CA ARG A 198 -2.11 7.74 15.42
C ARG A 198 -3.63 7.75 15.50
N ASP A 199 -4.30 8.20 14.44
CA ASP A 199 -5.73 7.87 14.32
C ASP A 199 -5.87 6.34 14.30
N ARG A 200 -6.92 5.80 14.93
CA ARG A 200 -7.18 4.35 15.07
C ARG A 200 -7.32 3.60 13.73
N LYS A 201 -7.22 4.32 12.61
CA LYS A 201 -7.38 3.84 11.23
C LYS A 201 -6.05 3.58 10.50
N THR A 202 -4.91 3.99 11.03
CA THR A 202 -3.62 4.07 10.30
C THR A 202 -2.82 2.77 10.19
N PHE A 203 -3.26 1.66 10.78
CA PHE A 203 -2.66 0.34 10.51
C PHE A 203 -3.62 -0.82 10.85
N THR A 204 -4.74 -0.89 10.14
CA THR A 204 -5.72 -1.98 10.33
C THR A 204 -5.40 -3.17 9.44
N LYS A 205 -5.90 -4.38 9.78
CA LYS A 205 -5.85 -5.56 8.88
C LYS A 205 -6.47 -5.26 7.51
N GLN A 206 -7.50 -4.41 7.47
CA GLN A 206 -8.13 -3.97 6.22
C GLN A 206 -7.18 -3.12 5.38
N MET A 207 -6.46 -2.17 6.00
CA MET A 207 -5.52 -1.33 5.28
C MET A 207 -4.28 -2.11 4.83
N LEU A 208 -3.79 -3.05 5.66
CA LEU A 208 -2.75 -4.00 5.25
C LEU A 208 -3.20 -4.86 4.07
N ARG A 209 -4.42 -5.41 4.11
CA ARG A 209 -4.99 -6.16 2.99
C ARG A 209 -5.02 -5.35 1.71
N ALA A 210 -5.50 -4.11 1.79
CA ALA A 210 -5.57 -3.21 0.64
C ALA A 210 -4.17 -2.90 0.10
N PHE A 211 -3.20 -2.62 0.99
CA PHE A 211 -1.81 -2.39 0.61
C PHE A 211 -1.20 -3.59 -0.14
N ILE A 212 -1.43 -4.80 0.34
CA ILE A 212 -0.95 -6.04 -0.31
C ILE A 212 -1.57 -6.18 -1.70
N LYS A 213 -2.89 -6.05 -1.83
CA LYS A 213 -3.58 -6.15 -3.12
C LYS A 213 -3.10 -5.10 -4.13
N ASN A 214 -2.78 -3.90 -3.65
CA ASN A 214 -2.35 -2.81 -4.52
C ASN A 214 -0.92 -2.97 -5.03
N ASN A 215 -0.03 -3.60 -4.26
CA ASN A 215 1.41 -3.60 -4.55
C ASN A 215 1.96 -4.97 -4.98
N VAL A 216 1.15 -6.03 -4.91
CA VAL A 216 1.60 -7.41 -5.11
C VAL A 216 0.64 -8.16 -6.03
N THR A 217 1.15 -9.12 -6.78
CA THR A 217 0.39 -10.04 -7.63
C THR A 217 0.70 -11.50 -7.29
N ARG A 218 -0.20 -12.41 -7.66
CA ARG A 218 0.00 -13.85 -7.50
C ARG A 218 -0.72 -14.60 -8.61
N GLU A 219 -0.08 -15.63 -9.15
CA GLU A 219 -0.68 -16.48 -10.18
C GLU A 219 -1.71 -17.45 -9.57
N SER A 220 -2.67 -17.93 -10.38
CA SER A 220 -3.83 -18.69 -9.89
C SER A 220 -3.56 -20.18 -9.60
N TRP A 221 -2.30 -20.60 -9.45
CA TRP A 221 -1.94 -22.00 -9.17
C TRP A 221 -1.57 -22.24 -7.71
N ASN A 222 -1.71 -23.50 -7.28
CA ASN A 222 -1.47 -23.91 -5.90
C ASN A 222 0.01 -23.84 -5.54
N GLY A 223 0.35 -22.97 -4.58
CA GLY A 223 1.74 -22.70 -4.21
C GLY A 223 2.38 -21.55 -4.97
N ALA A 224 1.64 -20.86 -5.84
CA ALA A 224 2.14 -19.66 -6.52
C ALA A 224 2.69 -18.65 -5.52
N PRO A 225 3.93 -18.16 -5.69
CA PRO A 225 4.47 -17.14 -4.81
C PRO A 225 3.76 -15.79 -5.04
N TRP A 226 3.65 -15.01 -3.97
CA TRP A 226 3.34 -13.59 -4.07
C TRP A 226 4.55 -12.82 -4.61
N LEU A 227 4.32 -11.94 -5.58
CA LEU A 227 5.34 -11.15 -6.26
C LEU A 227 5.00 -9.67 -6.18
N VAL A 228 5.91 -8.86 -5.67
CA VAL A 228 5.80 -7.40 -5.70
C VAL A 228 5.76 -6.93 -7.16
N LYS A 229 4.86 -5.99 -7.47
CA LYS A 229 4.72 -5.43 -8.82
C LYS A 229 6.06 -4.83 -9.29
N PRO A 230 6.45 -5.00 -10.56
CA PRO A 230 7.78 -4.59 -11.03
C PRO A 230 8.15 -3.14 -10.72
N SER A 231 7.22 -2.20 -10.89
CA SER A 231 7.42 -0.77 -10.61
C SER A 231 7.75 -0.51 -9.13
N ILE A 232 7.09 -1.23 -8.23
CA ILE A 232 7.27 -1.11 -6.78
C ILE A 232 8.58 -1.81 -6.36
N ALA A 233 8.88 -2.96 -6.97
CA ALA A 233 10.12 -3.67 -6.69
C ALA A 233 11.35 -2.85 -7.10
N GLU A 234 11.27 -2.09 -8.21
CA GLU A 234 12.31 -1.16 -8.63
C GLU A 234 12.45 0.00 -7.62
N GLU A 235 11.35 0.63 -7.22
CA GLU A 235 11.32 1.73 -6.23
C GLU A 235 12.02 1.35 -4.91
N TYR A 236 11.65 0.19 -4.35
CA TYR A 236 12.18 -0.28 -3.06
C TYR A 236 13.39 -1.22 -3.19
N LYS A 237 13.96 -1.39 -4.39
CA LYS A 237 15.10 -2.28 -4.66
C LYS A 237 14.89 -3.69 -4.07
N ILE A 238 13.73 -4.27 -4.36
CA ILE A 238 13.34 -5.61 -3.91
C ILE A 238 13.75 -6.61 -4.99
N PRO A 239 14.51 -7.68 -4.66
CA PRO A 239 14.88 -8.70 -5.62
C PRO A 239 13.64 -9.41 -6.19
N THR A 240 13.50 -9.38 -7.52
CA THR A 240 12.43 -10.06 -8.25
C THR A 240 12.82 -11.42 -8.80
N ASP A 241 14.10 -11.79 -8.71
CA ASP A 241 14.60 -13.09 -9.16
C ASP A 241 13.94 -14.19 -8.35
N VAL A 242 12.93 -14.81 -8.96
CA VAL A 242 12.21 -15.93 -8.37
C VAL A 242 13.24 -17.03 -8.05
N PRO A 243 13.34 -17.50 -6.79
CA PRO A 243 14.25 -18.56 -6.44
C PRO A 243 14.05 -19.80 -7.32
N LYS A 244 15.12 -20.54 -7.62
CA LYS A 244 15.08 -21.67 -8.57
C LYS A 244 14.05 -22.75 -8.22
N ASN A 245 13.79 -22.93 -6.92
CA ASN A 245 12.77 -23.84 -6.39
C ASN A 245 11.31 -23.37 -6.60
N LEU A 246 11.10 -22.13 -7.06
CA LEU A 246 9.79 -21.54 -7.39
C LEU A 246 9.62 -21.32 -8.90
N HIS A 247 10.63 -21.62 -9.73
CA HIS A 247 10.51 -21.63 -11.18
C HIS A 247 9.77 -22.89 -11.66
N GLN A 248 8.43 -22.91 -11.61
CA GLN A 248 7.64 -23.80 -12.45
C GLN A 248 6.47 -23.04 -13.05
N GLY A 249 6.53 -22.83 -14.37
CA GLY A 249 5.46 -22.18 -15.13
C GLY A 249 5.78 -21.85 -16.59
N THR A 250 7.04 -21.74 -17.00
CA THR A 250 7.37 -21.54 -18.43
C THR A 250 7.58 -22.87 -19.15
N LYS A 251 6.52 -23.67 -19.26
CA LYS A 251 6.38 -24.59 -20.39
C LYS A 251 5.23 -24.06 -21.24
N LYS A 252 5.55 -23.21 -22.21
CA LYS A 252 4.74 -23.08 -23.43
C LYS A 252 5.03 -24.26 -24.33
#